data_AF-A0A944GIT9-F1
#
_entry.id   AF-A0A944GIT9-F1
#
_cell.length_a   1.000
_cell.length_b   1.000
_cell.length_c   1.000
_cell.angle_alpha   90.00
_cell.angle_beta   90.00
_cell.angle_gamma   90.00
#
_symmetry.space_group_name_H-M   'P 1'
#
loop_
_entity.id
_entity.type
_entity.pdbx_description
1 polymer ?
#
loop_
_entity_poly.entity_id
_entity_poly.type
_entity_poly.pdbx_seq_one_letter_code
_entity_poly.pdbx_strand_id
1 'polypeptide(L)'
;MEQITIEYLRTTYPEEITKDQFYRICHISKKTASYLLESGIVPCRNSGKKTRKYKILLTDVIRYLEQRELDPLIFKAPENYYKNGYGERPLGLRAVKLSEVRKDLLRDVFAKQISHYDDVITPDEVAEILGYTVKSVSEWCLKGELKSFLIYNRCKIPKEYLLDFMISERCLMIVRKSAKHKQMLEDALKKV
;
A
#
# COMPACT_ATOMS: atom_id res chain seq x y z
N MET A 1 14.46 31.37 0.27
CA MET A 1 13.30 30.47 0.11
C MET A 1 12.15 31.17 0.81
N GLU A 2 11.11 31.54 0.08
CA GLU A 2 9.98 32.26 0.68
C GLU A 2 9.28 31.35 1.68
N GLN A 3 9.23 31.81 2.93
CA GLN A 3 8.51 31.14 3.99
C GLN A 3 7.04 31.43 3.76
N ILE A 4 6.36 30.51 3.06
CA ILE A 4 4.91 30.60 2.90
C ILE A 4 4.32 30.53 4.30
N THR A 5 3.68 31.62 4.73
CA THR A 5 3.05 31.69 6.05
C THR A 5 1.83 30.77 6.08
N ILE A 6 1.64 30.02 7.17
CA ILE A 6 0.48 29.11 7.35
C ILE A 6 -0.84 29.87 7.18
N GLU A 7 -0.88 31.12 7.61
CA GLU A 7 -2.03 32.00 7.51
C GLU A 7 -2.37 32.40 6.05
N TYR A 8 -1.34 32.57 5.21
CA TYR A 8 -1.52 32.80 3.77
C TYR A 8 -2.14 31.58 3.08
N LEU A 9 -1.73 30.36 3.46
CA LEU A 9 -2.30 29.14 2.88
C LEU A 9 -3.79 29.01 3.18
N ARG A 10 -4.22 29.31 4.41
CA ARG A 10 -5.62 29.22 4.84
C ARG A 10 -6.53 30.21 4.10
N THR A 11 -6.01 31.38 3.76
CA THR A 11 -6.78 32.41 3.04
C THR A 11 -6.84 32.15 1.54
N THR A 12 -5.79 31.59 0.96
CA THR A 12 -5.63 31.47 -0.49
C THR A 12 -6.21 30.18 -1.08
N TYR A 13 -6.22 29.10 -0.30
CA TYR A 13 -6.63 27.77 -0.78
C TYR A 13 -7.89 27.25 -0.07
N PRO A 14 -8.73 26.47 -0.78
CA PRO A 14 -9.87 25.81 -0.14
C PRO A 14 -9.42 24.77 0.89
N GLU A 15 -10.34 24.38 1.78
CA GLU A 15 -10.10 23.37 2.81
C GLU A 15 -9.63 22.01 2.25
N GLU A 16 -10.21 21.60 1.11
CA GLU A 16 -9.78 20.42 0.35
C GLU A 16 -9.00 20.85 -0.91
N ILE A 17 -7.74 20.44 -1.01
CA ILE A 17 -6.90 20.72 -2.17
C ILE A 17 -6.64 19.47 -3.02
N THR A 18 -6.27 19.72 -4.27
CA THR A 18 -5.89 18.67 -5.23
C THR A 18 -4.40 18.33 -5.13
N LYS A 19 -4.00 17.17 -5.69
CA LYS A 19 -2.57 16.81 -5.84
C LYS A 19 -1.77 17.90 -6.57
N ASP A 20 -2.39 18.60 -7.52
CA ASP A 20 -1.71 19.64 -8.32
C ASP A 20 -1.35 20.86 -7.46
N GLN A 21 -2.29 21.31 -6.62
CA GLN A 21 -2.04 22.36 -5.64
C GLN A 21 -1.03 21.90 -4.59
N PHE A 22 -1.14 20.67 -4.09
CA PHE A 22 -0.28 20.12 -3.06
C PHE A 22 1.22 20.16 -3.43
N TYR A 23 1.61 19.68 -4.62
CA TYR A 23 3.03 19.67 -4.98
C TYR A 23 3.60 21.08 -5.21
N ARG A 24 2.75 22.04 -5.64
CA ARG A 24 3.12 23.45 -5.80
C ARG A 24 3.35 24.12 -4.45
N ILE A 25 2.40 23.97 -3.53
CA ILE A 25 2.49 24.48 -2.15
C ILE A 25 3.73 23.92 -1.44
N CYS A 26 3.98 22.61 -1.57
CA CYS A 26 5.08 21.96 -0.88
C CYS A 26 6.44 22.10 -1.58
N HIS A 27 6.49 22.69 -2.78
CA HIS A 27 7.69 22.77 -3.63
C HIS A 27 8.38 21.41 -3.84
N ILE A 28 7.60 20.38 -4.15
CA ILE A 28 8.10 19.02 -4.42
C ILE A 28 7.75 18.56 -5.83
N SER A 29 8.45 17.53 -6.31
CA SER A 29 8.13 16.94 -7.61
C SER A 29 6.75 16.25 -7.59
N LYS A 30 6.11 16.16 -8.76
CA LYS A 30 4.85 15.39 -8.95
C LYS A 30 5.00 13.92 -8.53
N LYS A 31 6.20 13.35 -8.65
CA LYS A 31 6.53 11.97 -8.28
C LYS A 31 6.59 11.83 -6.76
N THR A 32 7.27 12.75 -6.06
CA THR A 32 7.33 12.80 -4.59
C THR A 32 5.96 13.03 -3.98
N ALA A 33 5.15 13.92 -4.55
CA ALA A 33 3.76 14.11 -4.10
C ALA A 33 2.94 12.82 -4.25
N SER A 34 3.16 12.05 -5.31
CA SER A 34 2.47 10.76 -5.48
C SER A 34 2.94 9.72 -4.46
N TYR A 35 4.24 9.67 -4.15
CA TYR A 35 4.78 8.83 -3.07
C TYR A 35 4.09 9.08 -1.75
N LEU A 36 4.10 10.33 -1.28
CA LEU A 36 3.57 10.72 0.04
C LEU A 36 2.09 10.36 0.21
N LEU A 37 1.30 10.52 -0.85
CA LEU A 37 -0.12 10.23 -0.84
C LEU A 37 -0.42 8.72 -0.95
N GLU A 38 0.37 7.99 -1.75
CA GLU A 38 0.19 6.55 -1.92
C GLU A 38 0.70 5.74 -0.73
N SER A 39 1.79 6.20 -0.08
CA SER A 39 2.32 5.61 1.16
C SER A 39 1.47 5.95 2.38
N GLY A 40 0.57 6.93 2.26
CA GLY A 40 -0.26 7.40 3.37
C GLY A 40 0.54 8.19 4.42
N ILE A 41 1.76 8.64 4.10
CA ILE A 41 2.52 9.57 4.96
C ILE A 41 1.76 10.88 5.11
N VAL A 42 1.19 11.36 4.00
CA VAL A 42 0.23 12.47 4.01
C VAL A 42 -1.17 11.89 3.85
N PRO A 43 -2.05 12.04 4.86
CA PRO A 43 -3.44 11.57 4.77
C PRO A 43 -4.14 12.18 3.56
N CYS A 44 -4.89 11.35 2.84
CA CYS A 44 -5.70 11.81 1.72
C CYS A 44 -6.90 10.90 1.47
N ARG A 45 -7.97 11.48 0.93
CA ARG A 45 -9.12 10.75 0.43
C ARG A 45 -8.90 10.41 -1.04
N ASN A 46 -8.90 9.11 -1.35
CA ASN A 46 -8.75 8.61 -2.71
C ASN A 46 -10.10 8.16 -3.29
N SER A 47 -10.50 8.73 -4.42
CA SER A 47 -11.73 8.40 -5.16
C SER A 47 -11.62 7.12 -6.02
N GLY A 48 -10.43 6.54 -6.18
CA GLY A 48 -10.22 5.34 -7.03
C GLY A 48 -10.21 5.61 -8.55
N LYS A 49 -10.45 6.85 -8.98
CA LYS A 49 -10.38 7.23 -10.41
C LYS A 49 -8.95 7.18 -10.94
N LYS A 50 -8.76 7.07 -12.26
CA LYS A 50 -7.43 7.10 -12.88
C LYS A 50 -6.73 8.46 -12.70
N THR A 51 -7.48 9.55 -12.86
CA THR A 51 -6.99 10.93 -12.77
C THR A 51 -7.79 11.71 -11.74
N ARG A 52 -7.22 12.80 -11.21
CA ARG A 52 -7.85 13.66 -10.19
C ARG A 52 -8.43 12.88 -9.00
N LYS A 53 -7.71 11.85 -8.56
CA LYS A 53 -8.19 10.87 -7.59
C LYS A 53 -8.02 11.27 -6.12
N TYR A 54 -7.16 12.25 -5.83
CA TYR A 54 -6.83 12.65 -4.46
C TYR A 54 -7.53 13.95 -4.07
N LYS A 55 -8.12 13.93 -2.87
CA LYS A 55 -8.49 15.11 -2.10
C LYS A 55 -7.70 15.12 -0.79
N ILE A 56 -7.05 16.23 -0.48
CA ILE A 56 -6.12 16.36 0.64
C ILE A 56 -6.59 17.54 1.47
N LEU A 57 -6.68 17.37 2.80
CA LEU A 57 -7.05 18.48 3.67
C LEU A 57 -5.87 19.43 3.83
N LEU A 58 -6.13 20.74 3.74
CA LEU A 58 -5.11 21.76 3.92
C LEU A 58 -4.45 21.66 5.30
N THR A 59 -5.19 21.24 6.33
CA THR A 59 -4.68 20.98 7.68
C THR A 59 -3.60 19.89 7.70
N ASP A 60 -3.75 18.84 6.89
CA ASP A 60 -2.77 17.76 6.80
C ASP A 60 -1.52 18.19 6.03
N VAL A 61 -1.68 19.10 5.07
CA VAL A 61 -0.56 19.71 4.33
C VAL A 61 0.26 20.61 5.24
N ILE A 62 -0.39 21.41 6.08
CA ILE A 62 0.28 22.26 7.07
C ILE A 62 1.07 21.38 8.04
N ARG A 63 0.44 20.33 8.59
CA ARG A 63 1.13 19.37 9.47
C ARG A 63 2.34 18.74 8.80
N TYR A 64 2.21 18.35 7.54
CA TYR A 64 3.33 17.82 6.77
C TYR A 64 4.47 18.83 6.63
N LEU A 65 4.18 20.10 6.35
CA LEU A 65 5.20 21.14 6.23
C LEU A 65 5.94 21.36 7.55
N GLU A 66 5.21 21.46 8.67
CA GLU A 66 5.78 21.59 10.02
C GLU A 66 6.68 20.39 10.36
N GLN A 67 6.19 19.16 10.15
CA GLN A 67 6.96 17.95 10.45
C GLN A 67 8.18 17.79 9.53
N ARG A 68 8.07 18.20 8.26
CA ARG A 68 9.17 18.13 7.30
C ARG A 68 10.33 19.06 7.68
N GLU A 69 10.04 20.19 8.32
CA GLU A 69 11.09 21.07 8.85
C GLU A 69 11.82 20.45 10.04
N LEU A 70 11.11 19.69 10.88
CA LEU A 70 11.67 19.02 12.05
C LEU A 70 12.51 17.78 11.68
N ASP A 71 11.98 16.92 10.82
CA ASP A 71 12.67 15.71 10.37
C ASP A 71 12.42 15.43 8.88
N PRO A 72 13.29 15.95 7.99
CA PRO A 72 13.17 15.74 6.55
C PRO A 72 13.35 14.27 6.13
N LEU A 73 14.04 13.44 6.92
CA LEU A 73 14.40 12.08 6.53
C LEU A 73 13.18 11.15 6.55
N ILE A 74 12.24 11.36 7.47
CA ILE A 74 11.00 10.59 7.56
C ILE A 74 10.16 10.68 6.27
N PHE A 75 10.24 11.81 5.57
CA PHE A 75 9.45 12.08 4.36
C PHE A 75 10.16 11.71 3.06
N LYS A 76 11.43 11.31 3.15
CA LYS A 76 12.22 10.91 1.99
C LYS A 76 11.71 9.56 1.47
N ALA A 77 11.50 9.48 0.16
CA ALA A 77 11.18 8.21 -0.46
C ALA A 77 12.39 7.26 -0.42
N PRO A 78 12.17 5.93 -0.38
CA PRO A 78 13.25 4.94 -0.37
C PRO A 78 14.22 5.13 -1.52
N GLU A 79 15.46 4.70 -1.33
CA GLU A 79 16.61 5.01 -2.20
C GLU A 79 16.38 4.64 -3.68
N ASN A 80 15.59 3.61 -3.93
CA ASN A 80 15.28 3.14 -5.29
C ASN A 80 13.97 3.70 -5.88
N TYR A 81 13.18 4.48 -5.13
CA TYR A 81 11.88 5.01 -5.57
C TYR A 81 11.97 5.87 -6.83
N TYR A 82 13.03 6.68 -6.92
CA TYR A 82 13.23 7.60 -8.02
C TYR A 82 13.83 6.95 -9.26
N LYS A 83 14.48 5.79 -9.14
CA LYS A 83 15.06 5.03 -10.25
C LYS A 83 13.95 4.46 -11.15
N ASN A 84 14.20 4.46 -12.47
CA ASN A 84 13.24 3.95 -13.44
C ASN A 84 13.13 2.41 -13.32
N GLY A 85 11.89 1.91 -13.20
CA GLY A 85 11.56 0.49 -13.41
C GLY A 85 11.30 -0.38 -12.18
N TYR A 86 11.91 -0.07 -11.01
CA TYR A 86 11.90 -1.02 -9.86
C TYR A 86 11.88 -0.37 -8.47
N GLY A 87 11.44 0.89 -8.37
CA GLY A 87 11.33 1.56 -7.07
C GLY A 87 10.30 0.91 -6.13
N GLU A 88 10.63 0.89 -4.83
CA GLU A 88 9.76 0.40 -3.77
C GLU A 88 8.38 1.07 -3.82
N ARG A 89 7.34 0.28 -3.62
CA ARG A 89 5.96 0.68 -3.95
C ARG A 89 5.31 1.30 -2.71
N PRO A 90 4.78 2.53 -2.78
CA PRO A 90 4.26 3.21 -1.61
C PRO A 90 3.13 2.44 -0.91
N LEU A 91 2.26 1.77 -1.68
CA LEU A 91 1.21 0.90 -1.16
C LEU A 91 1.75 -0.29 -0.35
N GLY A 92 2.88 -0.87 -0.79
CA GLY A 92 3.55 -1.94 -0.06
C GLY A 92 4.13 -1.42 1.26
N LEU A 93 4.83 -0.28 1.20
CA LEU A 93 5.38 0.38 2.39
C LEU A 93 4.31 0.73 3.42
N ARG A 94 3.17 1.25 2.94
CA ARG A 94 2.00 1.55 3.78
C ARG A 94 1.45 0.29 4.44
N ALA A 95 1.30 -0.79 3.66
CA ALA A 95 0.79 -2.04 4.16
C ALA A 95 1.73 -2.68 5.17
N VAL A 96 3.06 -2.62 4.95
CA VAL A 96 4.07 -3.10 5.90
C VAL A 96 4.00 -2.30 7.21
N LYS A 97 4.02 -0.98 7.14
CA LYS A 97 3.91 -0.13 8.33
C LYS A 97 2.61 -0.39 9.11
N LEU A 98 1.51 -0.65 8.40
CA LEU A 98 0.25 -0.98 9.08
C LEU A 98 0.24 -2.41 9.63
N SER A 99 0.87 -3.38 8.96
CA SER A 99 0.97 -4.75 9.47
C SER A 99 1.87 -4.86 10.70
N GLU A 100 2.80 -3.94 10.92
CA GLU A 100 3.56 -3.83 12.18
C GLU A 100 2.67 -3.38 13.36
N VAL A 101 1.71 -2.48 13.12
CA VAL A 101 0.91 -1.85 14.18
C VAL A 101 -0.44 -2.55 14.41
N ARG A 102 -1.07 -3.04 13.34
CA ARG A 102 -2.44 -3.59 13.33
C ARG A 102 -2.49 -4.93 12.57
N LYS A 103 -1.52 -5.80 12.87
CA LYS A 103 -1.38 -7.12 12.24
C LYS A 103 -2.66 -7.95 12.34
N ASP A 104 -3.25 -7.99 13.53
CA ASP A 104 -4.41 -8.82 13.83
C ASP A 104 -5.65 -8.35 13.06
N LEU A 105 -5.89 -7.03 13.03
CA LEU A 105 -6.99 -6.46 12.25
C LEU A 105 -6.84 -6.72 10.75
N LEU A 106 -5.62 -6.58 10.20
CA LEU A 106 -5.37 -6.91 8.79
C LEU A 106 -5.59 -8.39 8.52
N ARG A 107 -5.14 -9.27 9.41
CA ARG A 107 -5.38 -10.71 9.32
C ARG A 107 -6.88 -11.02 9.31
N ASP A 108 -7.64 -10.44 10.23
CA ASP A 108 -9.09 -10.66 10.35
C ASP A 108 -9.84 -10.20 9.09
N VAL A 109 -9.42 -9.08 8.50
CA VAL A 109 -10.02 -8.59 7.25
C VAL A 109 -9.75 -9.57 6.10
N PHE A 110 -8.52 -10.09 5.97
CA PHE A 110 -8.22 -11.09 4.96
C PHE A 110 -8.91 -12.43 5.23
N ALA A 111 -8.98 -12.88 6.48
CA ALA A 111 -9.67 -14.11 6.88
C ALA A 111 -11.16 -14.06 6.48
N LYS A 112 -11.82 -12.92 6.71
CA LYS A 112 -13.20 -12.69 6.25
C LYS A 112 -13.33 -12.79 4.73
N GLN A 113 -12.37 -12.26 3.97
CA GLN A 113 -12.39 -12.25 2.50
C GLN A 113 -12.22 -13.65 1.87
N ILE A 114 -11.55 -14.58 2.56
CA ILE A 114 -11.32 -15.95 2.07
C ILE A 114 -12.16 -17.00 2.83
N SER A 115 -13.12 -16.56 3.64
CA SER A 115 -13.90 -17.43 4.54
C SER A 115 -14.71 -18.49 3.82
N HIS A 116 -15.10 -18.26 2.55
CA HIS A 116 -15.89 -19.18 1.73
C HIS A 116 -15.08 -20.29 1.04
N TYR A 117 -13.74 -20.24 1.07
CA TYR A 117 -12.90 -21.32 0.55
C TYR A 117 -12.82 -22.48 1.57
N ASP A 118 -12.20 -23.61 1.21
CA ASP A 118 -11.91 -24.71 2.13
C ASP A 118 -10.64 -24.47 2.96
N ASP A 119 -10.51 -25.07 4.14
CA ASP A 119 -9.35 -24.83 5.02
C ASP A 119 -8.00 -25.21 4.41
N VAL A 120 -8.03 -26.10 3.41
CA VAL A 120 -6.87 -26.47 2.61
C VAL A 120 -7.18 -26.20 1.14
N ILE A 121 -6.52 -25.18 0.59
CA ILE A 121 -6.68 -24.73 -0.80
C ILE A 121 -5.52 -25.19 -1.69
N THR A 122 -5.72 -25.07 -2.98
CA THR A 122 -4.79 -25.36 -4.06
C THR A 122 -4.09 -24.10 -4.57
N PRO A 123 -2.93 -24.23 -5.25
CA PRO A 123 -2.29 -23.09 -5.90
C PRO A 123 -3.20 -22.36 -6.89
N ASP A 124 -4.10 -23.08 -7.57
CA ASP A 124 -5.09 -22.54 -8.49
C ASP A 124 -6.09 -21.61 -7.78
N GLU A 125 -6.62 -22.03 -6.63
CA GLU A 125 -7.51 -21.20 -5.81
C GLU A 125 -6.77 -19.97 -5.26
N VAL A 126 -5.53 -20.12 -4.80
CA VAL A 126 -4.71 -18.96 -4.36
C VAL A 126 -4.48 -17.98 -5.51
N ALA A 127 -4.21 -18.49 -6.70
CA ALA A 127 -4.05 -17.68 -7.90
C ALA A 127 -5.35 -16.93 -8.23
N GLU A 128 -6.50 -17.56 -8.06
CA GLU A 128 -7.81 -16.92 -8.20
C GLU A 128 -8.04 -15.85 -7.13
N ILE A 129 -7.78 -16.15 -5.86
CA ILE A 129 -7.97 -15.22 -4.71
C ILE A 129 -7.16 -13.95 -4.94
N LEU A 130 -5.85 -14.10 -5.16
CA LEU A 130 -4.93 -12.98 -5.26
C LEU A 130 -4.82 -12.42 -6.69
N GLY A 131 -5.37 -13.09 -7.70
CA GLY A 131 -5.30 -12.68 -9.11
C GLY A 131 -3.91 -12.81 -9.74
N TYR A 132 -3.11 -13.79 -9.31
CA TYR A 132 -1.81 -14.11 -9.92
C TYR A 132 -1.92 -15.31 -10.86
N THR A 133 -0.83 -15.66 -11.54
CA THR A 133 -0.78 -16.92 -12.29
C THR A 133 -0.48 -18.08 -11.33
N VAL A 134 -1.00 -19.26 -11.64
CA VAL A 134 -0.72 -20.49 -10.88
C VAL A 134 0.78 -20.75 -10.81
N LYS A 135 1.52 -20.47 -11.89
CA LYS A 135 2.99 -20.56 -11.93
C LYS A 135 3.65 -19.71 -10.84
N SER A 136 3.22 -18.45 -10.66
CA SER A 136 3.77 -17.58 -9.62
C SER A 136 3.50 -18.12 -8.21
N VAL A 137 2.30 -18.64 -7.97
CA VAL A 137 1.96 -19.24 -6.67
C VAL A 137 2.78 -20.49 -6.41
N SER A 138 2.92 -21.37 -7.40
CA SER A 138 3.76 -22.57 -7.32
C SER A 138 5.23 -22.21 -7.07
N GLU A 139 5.74 -21.16 -7.70
CA GLU A 139 7.09 -20.65 -7.42
C GLU A 139 7.25 -20.15 -5.98
N TRP A 140 6.24 -19.47 -5.41
CA TRP A 140 6.26 -19.07 -3.99
C TRP A 140 6.28 -20.28 -3.06
N CYS A 141 5.54 -21.33 -3.40
CA CYS A 141 5.54 -22.59 -2.67
C CYS A 141 6.90 -23.28 -2.73
N LEU A 142 7.48 -23.40 -3.93
CA LEU A 142 8.79 -24.04 -4.15
C LEU A 142 9.94 -23.30 -3.45
N LYS A 143 9.86 -21.96 -3.39
CA LYS A 143 10.85 -21.13 -2.68
C LYS A 143 10.65 -21.11 -1.16
N GLY A 144 9.57 -21.72 -0.65
CA GLY A 144 9.21 -21.67 0.77
C GLY A 144 8.73 -20.30 1.25
N GLU A 145 8.46 -19.36 0.33
CA GLU A 145 7.88 -18.06 0.68
C GLU A 145 6.43 -18.21 1.14
N LEU A 146 5.69 -19.10 0.46
CA LEU A 146 4.35 -19.54 0.85
C LEU A 146 4.45 -20.97 1.37
N LYS A 147 4.20 -21.16 2.68
CA LYS A 147 4.22 -22.49 3.28
C LYS A 147 3.15 -23.36 2.62
N SER A 148 3.54 -24.57 2.24
CA SER A 148 2.70 -25.55 1.57
C SER A 148 3.20 -26.97 1.89
N PHE A 149 2.37 -27.96 1.61
CA PHE A 149 2.75 -29.36 1.68
C PHE A 149 2.19 -30.13 0.48
N LEU A 150 2.70 -31.36 0.29
CA LEU A 150 2.26 -32.23 -0.80
C LEU A 150 1.37 -33.35 -0.24
N ILE A 151 0.19 -33.53 -0.82
CA ILE A 151 -0.64 -34.73 -0.63
C ILE A 151 -0.78 -35.41 -1.98
N TYR A 152 -0.37 -36.68 -2.09
CA TYR A 152 -0.36 -37.44 -3.36
C TYR A 152 0.29 -36.65 -4.51
N ASN A 153 1.44 -36.03 -4.23
CA ASN A 153 2.19 -35.18 -5.16
C ASN A 153 1.44 -33.93 -5.67
N ARG A 154 0.37 -33.52 -4.98
CA ARG A 154 -0.36 -32.28 -5.25
C ARG A 154 -0.09 -31.26 -4.16
N CYS A 155 0.28 -30.04 -4.57
CA CYS A 155 0.50 -28.94 -3.65
C CYS A 155 -0.81 -28.51 -2.98
N LYS A 156 -0.75 -28.39 -1.66
CA LYS A 156 -1.84 -28.01 -0.77
C LYS A 156 -1.36 -26.93 0.20
N ILE A 157 -2.19 -25.92 0.38
CA ILE A 157 -1.88 -24.70 1.12
C ILE A 157 -2.99 -24.50 2.14
N PRO A 158 -2.72 -24.67 3.45
CA PRO A 158 -3.65 -24.24 4.48
C PRO A 158 -3.97 -22.74 4.37
N LYS A 159 -5.24 -22.37 4.59
CA LYS A 159 -5.64 -20.95 4.63
C LYS A 159 -4.81 -20.14 5.61
N GLU A 160 -4.49 -20.71 6.78
CA GLU A 160 -3.66 -20.05 7.80
C GLU A 160 -2.31 -19.60 7.24
N TYR A 161 -1.69 -20.45 6.40
CA TYR A 161 -0.41 -20.15 5.76
C TYR A 161 -0.56 -19.09 4.66
N LEU A 162 -1.69 -19.08 3.94
CA LEU A 162 -1.98 -18.00 3.00
C LEU A 162 -2.14 -16.66 3.74
N LEU A 163 -2.85 -16.63 4.86
CA LEU A 163 -3.06 -15.42 5.65
C LEU A 163 -1.74 -14.87 6.20
N ASP A 164 -0.87 -15.75 6.72
CA ASP A 164 0.48 -15.39 7.17
C ASP A 164 1.32 -14.83 6.01
N PHE A 165 1.22 -15.44 4.84
CA PHE A 165 1.89 -14.95 3.65
C PHE A 165 1.36 -13.58 3.22
N MET A 166 0.05 -13.35 3.23
CA MET A 166 -0.57 -12.09 2.81
C MET A 166 -0.15 -10.88 3.67
N ILE A 167 0.10 -11.10 4.97
CA ILE A 167 0.59 -10.06 5.89
C ILE A 167 2.12 -9.97 5.93
N SER A 168 2.83 -10.89 5.28
CA SER A 168 4.30 -10.89 5.25
C SER A 168 4.84 -9.72 4.43
N GLU A 169 5.98 -9.17 4.87
CA GLU A 169 6.68 -8.12 4.13
C GLU A 169 6.97 -8.55 2.68
N ARG A 170 7.33 -9.82 2.47
CA ARG A 170 7.58 -10.39 1.14
C ARG A 170 6.38 -10.26 0.20
N CYS A 171 5.16 -10.53 0.66
CA CYS A 171 3.95 -10.43 -0.16
C CYS A 171 3.55 -8.95 -0.35
N LEU A 172 3.60 -8.17 0.72
CA LEU A 172 3.29 -6.75 0.72
C LEU A 172 4.25 -5.93 -0.15
N MET A 173 5.48 -6.40 -0.35
CA MET A 173 6.48 -5.75 -1.20
C MET A 173 6.56 -6.32 -2.63
N ILE A 174 5.68 -7.23 -3.04
CA ILE A 174 5.63 -7.73 -4.43
C ILE A 174 5.59 -6.56 -5.42
N VAL A 175 6.54 -6.54 -6.35
CA VAL A 175 6.69 -5.44 -7.32
C VAL A 175 5.48 -5.36 -8.25
N ARG A 176 5.16 -6.44 -8.97
CA ARG A 176 4.03 -6.49 -9.91
C ARG A 176 2.80 -7.11 -9.24
N LYS A 177 2.11 -6.33 -8.41
CA LYS A 177 0.82 -6.75 -7.85
C LYS A 177 -0.25 -6.81 -8.93
N SER A 178 -1.04 -7.87 -8.92
CA SER A 178 -2.27 -7.98 -9.71
C SER A 178 -3.24 -6.85 -9.32
N ALA A 179 -4.20 -6.56 -10.20
CA ALA A 179 -5.26 -5.60 -9.87
C ALA A 179 -6.07 -6.05 -8.65
N LYS A 180 -6.38 -7.36 -8.55
CA LYS A 180 -7.15 -7.94 -7.45
C LYS A 180 -6.43 -7.81 -6.10
N HIS A 181 -5.13 -8.14 -6.05
CA HIS A 181 -4.34 -7.98 -4.82
C HIS A 181 -4.22 -6.51 -4.40
N LYS A 182 -4.04 -5.57 -5.35
CA LYS A 182 -4.04 -4.13 -5.01
C LYS A 182 -5.37 -3.70 -4.40
N GLN A 183 -6.48 -4.12 -4.99
CA GLN A 183 -7.82 -3.78 -4.49
C GLN A 183 -8.06 -4.38 -3.10
N MET A 184 -7.71 -5.65 -2.90
CA MET A 184 -7.81 -6.28 -1.57
C MET A 184 -7.01 -5.52 -0.51
N LEU A 185 -5.78 -5.10 -0.83
CA LEU A 185 -4.97 -4.29 0.07
C LEU A 185 -5.60 -2.93 0.33
N GLU A 186 -6.04 -2.21 -0.70
CA GLU A 186 -6.69 -0.90 -0.53
C GLU A 186 -7.97 -0.99 0.32
N ASP A 187 -8.77 -2.05 0.13
CA ASP A 187 -9.99 -2.27 0.90
C ASP A 187 -9.69 -2.71 2.34
N ALA A 188 -8.63 -3.48 2.56
CA ALA A 188 -8.16 -3.80 3.90
C ALA A 188 -7.67 -2.53 4.62
N LEU A 189 -6.85 -1.71 3.95
CA LEU A 189 -6.33 -0.45 4.50
C LEU A 189 -7.40 0.62 4.78
N LYS A 190 -8.63 0.46 4.27
CA LYS A 190 -9.78 1.33 4.62
C LYS A 190 -10.53 0.86 5.86
N LYS A 191 -10.45 -0.44 6.17
CA LYS A 191 -11.21 -1.10 7.24
C LYS A 191 -10.41 -1.23 8.54
N VAL A 192 -9.10 -1.05 8.45
CA VAL A 192 -8.15 -1.06 9.57
C VAL A 192 -7.89 0.36 10.02
#